data_AF-A0AAE6QJQ5-F1
#
_entry.id   AF-A0AAE6QJQ5-F1
#
_cell.length_a   1.000
_cell.length_b   1.000
_cell.length_c   1.000
_cell.angle_alpha   90.00
_cell.angle_beta   90.00
_cell.angle_gamma   90.00
#
_symmetry.space_group_name_H-M   'P 1'
#
loop_
_entity.id
_entity.type
_entity.pdbx_description
1 polymer ?
#
loop_
_entity_poly.entity_id
_entity_poly.type
_entity_poly.pdbx_seq_one_letter_code
_entity_poly.pdbx_strand_id
1 'polypeptide(L)'
;MAATNSTQASFSPRESSIPLTFVSVPEREKISCSISGIPAVDPLGLVGFHVSVDESVESDTVSYGCVVLGYLSGCVPMGVESKLLLRQDGYEDGLYDEYVPLSALIITAIDDKKSIYGS
;
A
#
# COMPACT_ATOMS: atom_id res chain seq x y z
N MET A 1 -0.95 -1.26 71.13
CA MET A 1 -1.89 -1.55 70.03
C MET A 1 -1.21 -1.19 68.72
N ALA A 2 -1.36 -2.06 67.72
CA ALA A 2 -0.99 -1.97 66.29
C ALA A 2 0.50 -1.73 65.94
N ALA A 3 1.22 -2.81 65.62
CA ALA A 3 2.42 -2.78 64.78
C ALA A 3 1.99 -2.98 63.33
N THR A 4 2.29 -2.02 62.47
CA THR A 4 2.00 -2.06 61.02
C THR A 4 2.95 -3.02 60.33
N ASN A 5 2.39 -4.08 59.75
CA ASN A 5 3.08 -5.06 58.93
C ASN A 5 3.25 -4.48 57.51
N SER A 6 4.43 -3.97 57.18
CA SER A 6 4.77 -3.57 55.80
C SER A 6 5.32 -4.79 55.07
N THR A 7 4.46 -5.48 54.34
CA THR A 7 4.85 -6.58 53.44
C THR A 7 5.70 -6.02 52.30
N GLN A 8 7.00 -6.31 52.34
CA GLN A 8 7.93 -6.08 51.25
C GLN A 8 7.62 -7.07 50.10
N ALA A 9 6.95 -6.59 49.05
CA ALA A 9 6.81 -7.34 47.80
C ALA A 9 8.09 -7.12 46.97
N SER A 10 9.05 -8.03 47.10
CA SER A 10 10.17 -8.12 46.17
C SER A 10 9.65 -8.57 44.81
N PHE A 11 9.33 -7.62 43.94
CA PHE A 11 9.04 -7.89 42.54
C PHE A 11 10.35 -8.30 41.86
N SER A 12 10.55 -9.61 41.74
CA SER A 12 11.45 -10.18 40.74
C SER A 12 10.84 -9.87 39.36
N PRO A 13 11.54 -9.13 38.47
CA PRO A 13 11.11 -9.09 37.09
C PRO A 13 11.36 -10.49 36.54
N ARG A 14 10.31 -11.31 36.47
CA ARG A 14 10.31 -12.48 35.62
C ARG A 14 10.61 -11.98 34.21
N GLU A 15 11.79 -12.31 33.70
CA GLU A 15 12.09 -12.29 32.28
C GLU A 15 11.12 -13.26 31.60
N SER A 16 9.92 -12.75 31.32
CA SER A 16 9.01 -13.34 30.37
C SER A 16 9.65 -13.13 29.01
N SER A 17 10.47 -14.08 28.59
CA SER A 17 10.85 -14.26 27.20
C SER A 17 9.57 -14.55 26.40
N ILE A 18 8.82 -13.50 26.08
CA ILE A 18 7.79 -13.58 25.04
C ILE A 18 8.58 -13.93 23.78
N PRO A 19 8.37 -15.10 23.15
CA PRO A 19 8.93 -15.32 21.85
C PRO A 19 8.35 -14.21 20.97
N LEU A 20 9.22 -13.32 20.47
CA LEU A 20 8.93 -12.46 19.34
C LEU A 20 8.75 -13.40 18.14
N THR A 21 7.61 -14.10 18.12
CA THR A 21 7.13 -14.83 16.97
C THR A 21 7.01 -13.78 15.91
N PHE A 22 7.99 -13.81 15.00
CA PHE A 22 8.11 -13.05 13.77
C PHE A 22 6.88 -12.20 13.50
N VAL A 23 7.01 -10.89 13.73
CA VAL A 23 6.12 -9.92 13.09
C VAL A 23 6.30 -10.17 11.61
N SER A 24 5.40 -10.96 11.03
CA SER A 24 5.29 -11.13 9.60
C SER A 24 5.24 -9.72 9.05
N VAL A 25 6.26 -9.33 8.28
CA VAL A 25 6.17 -8.10 7.48
C VAL A 25 4.84 -8.23 6.73
N PRO A 26 3.89 -7.30 6.89
CA PRO A 26 2.61 -7.42 6.21
C PRO A 26 2.93 -7.61 4.73
N GLU A 27 2.50 -8.75 4.16
CA GLU A 27 2.69 -9.01 2.74
C GLU A 27 2.01 -7.87 2.00
N ARG A 28 2.83 -7.09 1.28
CA ARG A 28 2.33 -5.94 0.54
C ARG A 28 1.46 -6.46 -0.58
N GLU A 29 0.25 -5.92 -0.66
CA GLU A 29 -0.66 -6.20 -1.76
C GLU A 29 0.00 -5.76 -3.07
N LYS A 30 0.02 -6.65 -4.05
CA LYS A 30 0.57 -6.38 -5.39
C LYS A 30 -0.56 -6.01 -6.33
N ILE A 31 -0.26 -5.17 -7.31
CA ILE A 31 -1.22 -4.80 -8.35
C ILE A 31 -1.13 -5.80 -9.49
N SER A 32 -2.27 -6.26 -9.98
CA SER A 32 -2.37 -7.06 -11.18
C SER A 32 -1.83 -6.29 -12.38
N CYS A 33 -1.16 -6.97 -13.31
CA CYS A 33 -0.69 -6.35 -14.53
C CYS A 33 -0.82 -7.29 -15.73
N SER A 34 -1.08 -6.69 -16.89
CA SER A 34 -1.19 -7.37 -18.19
C SER A 34 0.07 -7.20 -19.05
N ILE A 35 1.14 -6.63 -18.47
CA ILE A 35 2.44 -6.45 -19.14
C ILE A 35 3.10 -7.82 -19.34
N SER A 36 3.51 -8.13 -20.57
CA SER A 36 4.14 -9.41 -20.89
C SER A 36 5.40 -9.63 -20.02
N GLY A 37 5.42 -10.73 -19.27
CA GLY A 37 6.55 -11.12 -18.41
C GLY A 37 6.53 -10.53 -17.00
N ILE A 38 5.58 -9.67 -16.66
CA ILE A 38 5.40 -9.15 -15.29
C ILE A 38 4.03 -9.63 -14.80
N PRO A 39 3.94 -10.49 -13.77
CA PRO A 39 2.66 -11.01 -13.28
C PRO A 39 2.00 -10.09 -12.24
N ALA A 40 2.79 -9.31 -11.51
CA ALA A 40 2.28 -8.32 -10.56
C ALA A 40 3.32 -7.22 -10.31
N VAL A 41 2.85 -6.00 -10.09
CA VAL A 41 3.70 -4.82 -9.85
C VAL A 41 3.59 -4.38 -8.39
N ASP A 42 4.72 -3.94 -7.81
CA ASP A 42 4.73 -3.34 -6.48
C ASP A 42 4.14 -1.91 -6.55
N PRO A 43 3.07 -1.60 -5.80
CA PRO A 43 2.39 -0.32 -5.88
C PRO A 43 3.29 0.86 -5.51
N LEU A 44 4.21 0.67 -4.56
CA LEU A 44 5.17 1.71 -4.17
C LEU A 44 6.19 2.00 -5.27
N GLY A 45 6.58 0.97 -6.04
CA GLY A 45 7.43 1.10 -7.21
C GLY A 45 6.81 1.90 -8.36
N LEU A 46 5.49 2.12 -8.34
CA LEU A 46 4.77 2.91 -9.35
C LEU A 46 4.63 4.39 -8.98
N VAL A 47 4.82 4.75 -7.71
CA VAL A 47 4.64 6.14 -7.27
C VAL A 47 5.62 7.07 -8.01
N GLY A 48 5.08 8.11 -8.64
CA GLY A 48 5.80 9.05 -9.48
C GLY A 48 5.88 8.64 -10.96
N PHE A 49 5.42 7.44 -11.33
CA PHE A 49 5.36 7.00 -12.71
C PHE A 49 4.02 7.31 -13.34
N HIS A 50 4.07 7.56 -14.65
CA HIS A 50 2.89 7.54 -15.49
C HIS A 50 2.61 6.11 -15.91
N VAL A 51 1.36 5.67 -15.76
CA VAL A 51 0.95 4.31 -16.04
C VAL A 51 -0.36 4.34 -16.82
N SER A 52 -0.55 3.34 -17.67
CA SER A 52 -1.86 3.03 -18.24
C SER A 52 -2.50 1.94 -17.39
N VAL A 53 -3.74 2.16 -16.99
CA VAL A 53 -4.50 1.24 -16.15
C VAL A 53 -5.82 0.90 -16.80
N ASP A 54 -6.24 -0.34 -16.61
CA ASP A 54 -7.60 -0.81 -16.86
C ASP A 54 -8.30 -0.91 -15.52
N GLU A 55 -9.34 -0.10 -15.33
CA GLU A 55 -10.16 -0.11 -14.13
C GLU A 55 -11.48 -0.84 -14.39
N SER A 56 -11.86 -1.76 -13.50
CA SER A 56 -13.13 -2.49 -13.58
C SER A 56 -14.23 -1.76 -12.81
N VAL A 57 -15.18 -1.14 -13.51
CA VAL A 57 -16.30 -0.38 -12.94
C VAL A 57 -17.63 -0.99 -13.37
N GLU A 58 -18.42 -1.52 -12.42
CA GLU A 58 -19.81 -1.98 -12.62
C GLU A 58 -20.07 -2.88 -13.85
N SER A 59 -19.09 -3.70 -14.24
CA SER A 59 -19.08 -4.64 -15.40
C SER A 59 -18.48 -4.13 -16.70
N ASP A 60 -18.04 -2.87 -16.74
CA ASP A 60 -17.22 -2.33 -17.82
C ASP A 60 -15.75 -2.24 -17.39
N THR A 61 -14.86 -2.25 -18.38
CA THR A 61 -13.42 -2.02 -18.17
C THR A 61 -13.05 -0.73 -18.88
N VAL A 62 -12.62 0.27 -18.11
CA VAL A 62 -12.23 1.57 -18.64
C VAL A 62 -10.71 1.67 -18.60
N SER A 63 -10.10 1.86 -19.76
CA SER A 63 -8.66 2.08 -19.90
C SER A 63 -8.35 3.57 -19.91
N TYR A 64 -7.46 4.02 -19.03
CA TYR A 64 -7.00 5.41 -19.00
C TYR A 64 -5.52 5.54 -18.59
N GLY A 65 -4.91 6.65 -18.98
CA GLY A 65 -3.57 7.04 -18.52
C GLY A 65 -3.66 7.87 -17.24
N CYS A 66 -2.80 7.58 -16.28
CA CYS A 66 -2.74 8.30 -15.02
C CYS A 66 -1.33 8.34 -14.43
N VAL A 67 -1.07 9.33 -13.58
CA VAL A 67 0.14 9.40 -12.76
C VAL A 67 -0.19 8.84 -11.38
N VAL A 68 0.63 7.92 -10.89
CA VAL A 68 0.50 7.42 -9.52
C VAL A 68 1.14 8.43 -8.56
N LEU A 69 0.32 9.06 -7.72
CA LEU A 69 0.78 10.06 -6.76
C LEU A 69 1.17 9.45 -5.40
N GLY A 70 0.56 8.33 -5.04
CA GLY A 70 0.81 7.71 -3.75
C GLY A 70 0.17 6.33 -3.60
N TYR A 71 0.57 5.65 -2.53
CA TYR A 71 0.05 4.34 -2.15
C TYR A 71 -0.47 4.40 -0.72
N LEU A 72 -1.72 4.00 -0.54
CA LEU A 72 -2.33 3.80 0.76
C LEU A 72 -2.31 2.31 1.07
N SER A 73 -1.45 1.92 2.00
CA SER A 73 -1.40 0.53 2.47
C SER A 73 -2.67 0.20 3.24
N GLY A 74 -3.42 -0.77 2.74
CA GLY A 74 -4.56 -1.36 3.43
C GLY A 74 -4.13 -2.19 4.65
N CYS A 75 -5.14 -2.57 5.43
CA CYS A 75 -5.02 -3.55 6.49
C CYS A 75 -6.01 -4.68 6.20
N VAL A 76 -5.57 -5.67 5.41
CA VAL A 76 -6.36 -6.85 5.03
C VAL A 76 -7.02 -7.55 6.24
N PRO A 77 -6.35 -7.71 7.41
CA PRO A 77 -6.99 -8.30 8.59
C PRO A 77 -8.19 -7.50 9.13
N MET A 78 -8.27 -6.21 8.81
CA MET A 78 -9.38 -5.33 9.18
C MET A 78 -10.38 -5.13 8.03
N GLY A 79 -10.21 -5.84 6.90
CA GLY A 79 -11.04 -5.67 5.71
C GLY A 79 -10.80 -4.34 4.98
N VAL A 80 -9.68 -3.67 5.25
CA VAL A 80 -9.31 -2.43 4.55
C VAL A 80 -8.35 -2.80 3.42
N GLU A 81 -8.80 -2.65 2.18
CA GLU A 81 -7.98 -2.90 0.99
C GLU A 81 -6.97 -1.77 0.75
N SER A 82 -5.86 -2.12 0.10
CA SER A 82 -4.91 -1.14 -0.39
C SER A 82 -5.47 -0.33 -1.56
N LYS A 83 -5.07 0.94 -1.63
CA LYS A 83 -5.49 1.87 -2.69
C LYS A 83 -4.32 2.62 -3.27
N LEU A 84 -4.40 2.98 -4.55
CA LEU A 84 -3.51 3.95 -5.17
C LEU A 84 -4.21 5.30 -5.25
N LEU A 85 -3.44 6.36 -4.99
CA LEU A 85 -3.84 7.71 -5.34
C LEU A 85 -3.40 7.97 -6.78
N LEU A 86 -4.37 8.09 -7.69
CA LEU A 86 -4.16 8.28 -9.11
C LEU A 86 -4.60 9.68 -9.54
N ARG A 87 -3.88 10.25 -10.49
CA ARG A 87 -4.28 11.46 -11.22
C ARG A 87 -4.43 11.14 -12.69
N GLN A 88 -5.66 11.20 -13.20
CA GLN A 88 -5.94 10.95 -14.60
C GLN A 88 -5.35 12.04 -15.52
N ASP A 89 -4.93 11.64 -16.71
CA ASP A 89 -4.44 12.58 -17.73
C ASP A 89 -5.53 13.57 -18.15
N GLY A 90 -5.15 14.84 -18.31
CA GLY A 90 -6.05 15.92 -18.71
C GLY A 90 -6.73 16.66 -17.55
N TYR A 91 -6.51 16.22 -16.31
CA TYR A 91 -6.92 16.95 -15.10
C TYR A 91 -5.71 17.61 -14.43
N GLU A 92 -5.56 18.91 -14.65
CA GLU A 92 -4.58 19.76 -13.98
C GLU A 92 -5.16 20.25 -12.63
N ASP A 93 -4.30 20.60 -11.66
CA ASP A 93 -4.64 21.14 -10.32
C ASP A 93 -5.13 20.17 -9.22
N GLY A 94 -5.01 18.85 -9.40
CA GLY A 94 -5.25 17.89 -8.31
C GLY A 94 -6.69 17.87 -7.76
N LEU A 95 -7.62 18.49 -8.49
CA LEU A 95 -9.05 18.49 -8.20
C LEU A 95 -9.70 17.12 -8.40
N TYR A 96 -9.02 16.21 -9.11
CA TYR A 96 -9.50 14.88 -9.47
C TYR A 96 -8.50 13.78 -9.09
N ASP A 97 -7.78 13.99 -7.98
CA ASP A 97 -6.96 12.93 -7.40
C ASP A 97 -7.88 11.90 -6.73
N GLU A 98 -7.86 10.66 -7.21
CA GLU A 98 -8.79 9.62 -6.79
C GLU A 98 -8.07 8.44 -6.13
N TYR A 99 -8.66 7.91 -5.05
CA TYR A 99 -8.20 6.70 -4.40
C TYR A 99 -8.88 5.47 -4.99
N VAL A 100 -8.17 4.77 -5.86
CA VAL A 100 -8.70 3.59 -6.55
C VAL A 100 -8.12 2.32 -5.90
N PRO A 101 -8.96 1.33 -5.57
CA PRO A 101 -8.49 0.09 -4.93
C PRO A 101 -7.65 -0.76 -5.89
N LEU A 102 -6.63 -1.43 -5.34
CA LEU A 102 -5.75 -2.31 -6.14
C LEU A 102 -6.51 -3.46 -6.81
N SER A 103 -7.57 -3.91 -6.16
CA SER A 103 -8.43 -5.01 -6.62
C SER A 103 -9.17 -4.68 -7.92
N ALA A 104 -9.44 -3.40 -8.18
CA ALA A 104 -10.14 -2.94 -9.39
C ALA A 104 -9.18 -2.54 -10.52
N LEU A 105 -7.88 -2.49 -10.27
CA LEU A 105 -6.87 -1.96 -11.18
C LEU A 105 -6.03 -3.07 -11.83
N ILE A 106 -5.79 -2.92 -13.12
CA ILE A 106 -4.83 -3.72 -13.88
C ILE A 106 -3.87 -2.79 -14.60
N ILE A 107 -2.58 -2.87 -14.31
CA ILE A 107 -1.57 -2.08 -15.01
C ILE A 107 -1.32 -2.67 -16.39
N THR A 108 -1.54 -1.89 -17.44
CA THR A 108 -1.34 -2.29 -18.84
C THR A 108 -0.03 -1.78 -19.42
N ALA A 109 0.44 -0.61 -18.98
CA ALA A 109 1.73 -0.06 -19.36
C ALA A 109 2.30 0.84 -18.25
N ILE A 110 3.62 0.96 -18.21
CA ILE A 110 4.34 1.87 -17.31
C ILE A 110 5.25 2.73 -18.19
N ASP A 111 4.98 4.02 -18.23
CA ASP A 111 5.80 5.00 -18.93
C ASP A 111 6.83 5.57 -17.94
N ASP A 112 8.07 5.08 -18.09
CA ASP A 112 9.21 5.60 -17.33
C ASP A 112 9.58 6.98 -17.87
N LYS A 113 9.06 8.03 -17.23
CA LYS A 113 9.54 9.42 -17.46
C LYS A 113 10.91 9.69 -16.85
N LYS A 114 11.75 8.67 -16.62
CA LYS A 114 13.14 8.83 -16.17
C LYS A 114 14.12 8.89 -17.34
N SER A 115 13.72 9.53 -18.45
CA SER A 115 14.60 9.82 -19.58
C SER A 115 14.66 11.32 -19.90
N ILE A 116 14.87 12.17 -18.88
CA ILE A 116 15.18 13.61 -19.10
C ILE A 116 16.32 14.13 -18.21
N TYR A 117 17.16 13.24 -17.66
CA TYR A 117 18.48 13.62 -17.15
C TYR A 117 19.54 12.70 -17.75
N GLY A 118 19.65 12.78 -19.08
CA GLY A 118 20.82 12.32 -19.82
C GLY A 118 21.92 13.38 -19.69
N SER A 119 23.00 12.97 -19.01
CA SER A 119 24.28 13.64 -18.73
C SER A 119 24.80 14.61 -19.79
#